data_AF-A0A1H5PWW0-F1
#
_entry.id   AF-A0A1H5PWW0-F1
#
_cell.length_a   1.000
_cell.length_b   1.000
_cell.length_c   1.000
_cell.angle_alpha   90.00
_cell.angle_beta   90.00
_cell.angle_gamma   90.00
#
_symmetry.space_group_name_H-M   'P 1'
#
loop_
_entity.id
_entity.type
_entity.pdbx_description
1 polymer ?
#
loop_
_entity_poly.entity_id
_entity_poly.type
_entity_poly.pdbx_seq_one_letter_code
_entity_poly.pdbx_strand_id
1 'polypeptide(L)'
;MAIEVVILAPVLIAIMMLIVGLGRYVDRRGDVEAMARDAVRSASLQRDVSSARQAAQAIVDSTRPGGVTCAPVQLGGTFAPGEMISVTVTCQVSFDGLGFAGFPGSTTLEGESFAPIDELRGTL
;
A
#
# COMPACT_ATOMS: atom_id res chain seq x y z
N MET A 1 -0.88 -43.27 -19.13
CA MET A 1 -2.24 -42.78 -18.84
C MET A 1 -2.46 -42.42 -17.36
N ALA A 2 -2.63 -43.36 -16.42
CA ALA A 2 -2.96 -42.98 -15.03
C ALA A 2 -1.83 -42.26 -14.28
N ILE A 3 -0.57 -42.68 -14.47
CA ILE A 3 0.60 -42.10 -13.80
C ILE A 3 0.88 -40.66 -14.27
N GLU A 4 0.65 -40.36 -15.55
CA GLU A 4 0.85 -39.01 -16.10
C GLU A 4 -0.11 -38.01 -15.43
N VAL A 5 -1.39 -38.38 -15.29
CA VAL A 5 -2.39 -37.52 -14.64
C VAL A 5 -2.10 -37.34 -13.15
N VAL A 6 -1.61 -38.38 -12.46
CA VAL A 6 -1.23 -38.33 -11.04
C VAL A 6 -0.09 -37.33 -10.77
N ILE A 7 0.82 -37.15 -11.72
CA ILE A 7 1.93 -36.18 -11.60
C ILE A 7 1.51 -34.80 -12.12
N LEU A 8 0.74 -34.73 -13.22
CA LEU A 8 0.38 -33.46 -13.85
C LEU A 8 -0.61 -32.65 -13.00
N ALA A 9 -1.60 -33.32 -12.38
CA ALA A 9 -2.62 -32.66 -11.58
C ALA A 9 -2.05 -31.81 -10.40
N PRO A 10 -1.18 -32.33 -9.52
CA PRO A 10 -0.61 -31.53 -8.43
C PRO A 10 0.27 -30.38 -8.94
N VAL A 11 0.98 -30.56 -10.06
CA VAL A 11 1.79 -29.49 -10.66
C VAL A 11 0.91 -28.35 -11.15
N LEU A 12 -0.20 -28.65 -11.84
CA LEU A 12 -1.14 -27.64 -12.30
C LEU A 12 -1.81 -26.90 -11.13
N ILE A 13 -2.17 -27.62 -10.05
CA ILE A 13 -2.70 -27.00 -8.83
C ILE A 13 -1.67 -26.06 -8.20
N ALA A 14 -0.40 -26.48 -8.12
CA ALA A 14 0.68 -25.66 -7.58
C ALA A 14 0.89 -24.37 -8.40
N ILE A 15 0.87 -24.47 -9.73
CA ILE A 15 0.95 -23.30 -10.62
C ILE A 15 -0.25 -22.36 -10.40
N MET A 16 -1.46 -22.91 -10.30
CA MET A 16 -2.66 -22.10 -10.06
C MET A 16 -2.61 -21.39 -8.71
N MET A 17 -2.15 -22.06 -7.65
CA MET A 17 -1.92 -21.43 -6.35
C MET A 17 -0.88 -20.32 -6.41
N LEU A 18 0.21 -20.51 -7.16
CA LEU A 18 1.24 -19.49 -7.35
C LEU A 18 0.68 -18.26 -8.05
N ILE A 19 -0.13 -18.43 -9.11
CA ILE A 19 -0.78 -17.32 -9.83
C ILE A 19 -1.69 -16.54 -8.89
N VAL A 20 -2.52 -17.22 -8.07
CA VAL A 20 -3.41 -16.57 -7.10
C VAL A 20 -2.60 -15.84 -6.03
N GLY A 21 -1.54 -16.44 -5.52
CA GLY A 21 -0.65 -15.81 -4.53
C GLY A 21 0.00 -14.53 -5.06
N LEU A 22 0.57 -14.58 -6.27
CA LEU A 22 1.15 -13.40 -6.92
C LEU A 22 0.10 -12.34 -7.26
N GLY A 23 -1.09 -12.73 -7.73
CA GLY A 23 -2.19 -11.81 -8.00
C GLY A 23 -2.56 -11.01 -6.76
N ARG A 24 -2.83 -11.70 -5.64
CA ARG A 24 -3.13 -11.04 -4.36
C ARG A 24 -1.98 -10.15 -3.86
N TYR A 25 -0.73 -10.56 -4.08
CA TYR A 25 0.43 -9.75 -3.70
C TYR A 25 0.48 -8.42 -4.48
N VAL A 26 0.29 -8.48 -5.80
CA VAL A 26 0.27 -7.29 -6.66
C VAL A 26 -0.91 -6.39 -6.33
N ASP A 27 -2.09 -6.95 -6.08
CA ASP A 27 -3.28 -6.19 -5.68
C ASP A 27 -3.00 -5.41 -4.39
N ARG A 28 -2.47 -6.07 -3.36
CA ARG A 28 -2.14 -5.44 -2.07
C ARG A 28 -1.08 -4.37 -2.19
N ARG A 29 -0.09 -4.58 -3.04
CA ARG A 29 0.93 -3.56 -3.32
C ARG A 29 0.32 -2.35 -4.03
N GLY A 30 -0.56 -2.59 -5.00
CA GLY A 30 -1.31 -1.54 -5.69
C GLY A 30 -2.15 -0.70 -4.74
N ASP A 31 -2.83 -1.35 -3.78
CA ASP A 31 -3.60 -0.66 -2.74
C ASP A 31 -2.70 0.30 -1.93
N VAL A 32 -1.55 -0.16 -1.43
CA VAL A 32 -0.64 0.66 -0.62
C VAL A 32 -0.05 1.83 -1.43
N GLU A 33 0.31 1.62 -2.69
CA GLU A 33 0.80 2.68 -3.59
C GLU A 33 -0.30 3.68 -3.97
N ALA A 34 -1.55 3.25 -4.08
CA ALA A 34 -2.69 4.14 -4.29
C ALA A 34 -2.98 4.97 -3.04
N MET A 35 -2.97 4.34 -1.87
CA MET A 35 -3.12 5.03 -0.57
C MET A 35 -2.04 6.09 -0.36
N ALA A 36 -0.78 5.78 -0.66
CA ALA A 36 0.31 6.76 -0.58
C ALA A 36 0.04 7.97 -1.49
N ARG A 37 -0.36 7.74 -2.75
CA ARG A 37 -0.69 8.81 -3.71
C ARG A 37 -1.84 9.71 -3.21
N ASP A 38 -2.92 9.12 -2.71
CA ASP A 38 -4.06 9.88 -2.20
C ASP A 38 -3.70 10.63 -0.90
N ALA A 39 -2.89 10.01 -0.03
CA ALA A 39 -2.41 10.62 1.20
C ALA A 39 -1.54 11.85 0.93
N VAL A 40 -0.55 11.77 0.02
CA VAL A 40 0.27 12.93 -0.37
C VAL A 40 -0.60 14.05 -0.92
N ARG A 41 -1.55 13.72 -1.80
CA ARG A 41 -2.45 14.73 -2.38
C ARG A 41 -3.26 15.46 -1.32
N SER A 42 -3.71 14.77 -0.27
CA SER A 42 -4.40 15.42 0.84
C SER A 42 -3.46 16.28 1.70
N ALA A 43 -2.21 15.83 1.87
CA ALA A 43 -1.18 16.53 2.64
C ALA A 43 -0.72 17.82 1.94
N SER A 44 -0.58 17.80 0.61
CA SER A 44 -0.11 18.97 -0.17
C SER A 44 -1.09 20.13 -0.20
N LEU A 45 -2.35 19.90 0.21
CA LEU A 45 -3.40 20.92 0.35
C LEU A 45 -3.40 21.60 1.72
N GLN A 46 -2.64 21.09 2.68
CA GLN A 46 -2.61 21.61 4.05
C GLN A 46 -1.56 22.72 4.21
N ARG A 47 -1.77 23.58 5.21
CA ARG A 47 -0.93 24.77 5.45
C ARG A 47 0.24 24.50 6.40
N ASP A 48 0.18 23.42 7.16
CA ASP A 48 1.18 23.09 8.16
C ASP A 48 1.43 21.58 8.21
N VAL A 49 2.61 21.20 8.68
CA VAL A 49 3.05 19.79 8.73
C VAL A 49 2.13 18.94 9.63
N SER A 50 1.53 19.54 10.67
CA SER A 50 0.71 18.79 11.62
C SER A 50 -0.66 18.45 11.03
N SER A 51 -1.32 19.40 10.35
CA SER A 51 -2.56 19.18 9.61
C SER A 51 -2.33 18.30 8.39
N ALA A 52 -1.20 18.46 7.69
CA ALA A 52 -0.78 17.58 6.60
C ALA A 52 -0.69 16.11 7.04
N ARG A 53 -0.07 15.86 8.21
CA ARG A 53 0.06 14.51 8.76
C ARG A 53 -1.30 13.93 9.12
N GLN A 54 -2.16 14.72 9.77
CA GLN A 54 -3.50 14.29 10.16
C GLN A 54 -4.37 13.99 8.94
N ALA A 55 -4.32 14.83 7.91
CA ALA A 55 -5.05 14.62 6.66
C ALA A 55 -4.59 13.34 5.95
N ALA A 56 -3.27 13.15 5.79
CA ALA A 56 -2.70 11.94 5.21
C ALA A 56 -3.09 10.68 6.00
N GLN A 57 -3.03 10.74 7.34
CA GLN A 57 -3.42 9.63 8.20
C GLN A 57 -4.91 9.30 8.05
N ALA A 58 -5.78 10.31 8.00
CA ALA A 58 -7.21 10.12 7.82
C ALA A 58 -7.54 9.45 6.47
N ILE A 59 -6.81 9.79 5.40
CA ILE A 59 -6.94 9.09 4.12
C ILE A 59 -6.57 7.62 4.31
N VAL A 60 -5.38 7.33 4.82
CA VAL A 60 -4.92 5.95 5.06
C VAL A 60 -5.91 5.16 5.90
N ASP A 61 -6.45 5.74 6.97
CA ASP A 61 -7.40 5.05 7.84
C ASP A 61 -8.74 4.76 7.14
N SER A 62 -9.16 5.63 6.21
CA SER A 62 -10.43 5.51 5.47
C SER A 62 -10.38 4.56 4.27
N THR A 63 -9.23 4.44 3.59
CA THR A 63 -9.05 3.56 2.42
C THR A 63 -8.37 2.24 2.73
N ARG A 64 -7.94 2.01 3.98
CA ARG A 64 -7.28 0.77 4.40
C ARG A 64 -8.15 -0.47 4.13
N PRO A 65 -7.67 -1.45 3.35
CA PRO A 65 -8.37 -2.71 3.16
C PRO A 65 -8.49 -3.50 4.47
N GLY A 66 -9.54 -4.32 4.58
CA GLY A 66 -9.68 -5.26 5.70
C GLY A 66 -8.49 -6.23 5.81
N GLY A 67 -8.02 -6.48 7.03
CA GLY A 67 -6.89 -7.37 7.31
C GLY A 67 -5.50 -6.75 7.07
N VAL A 68 -5.44 -5.42 6.95
CA VAL A 68 -4.19 -4.67 6.83
C VAL A 68 -4.04 -3.77 8.05
N THR A 69 -2.84 -3.72 8.62
CA THR A 69 -2.50 -2.82 9.74
C THR A 69 -1.39 -1.88 9.29
N CYS A 70 -1.67 -0.58 9.24
CA CYS A 70 -0.70 0.42 8.81
C CYS A 70 -0.08 1.14 10.00
N ALA A 71 1.23 1.42 9.89
CA ALA A 71 1.93 2.30 10.80
C ALA A 71 1.52 3.77 10.55
N PRO A 72 1.82 4.69 11.49
CA PRO A 72 1.60 6.12 11.26
C PRO A 72 2.33 6.61 10.01
N VAL A 73 1.65 7.45 9.21
CA VAL A 73 2.24 8.01 7.99
C VAL A 73 3.47 8.86 8.29
N GLN A 74 4.51 8.68 7.48
CA GLN A 74 5.73 9.47 7.59
C GLN A 74 5.74 10.52 6.49
N LEU A 75 5.95 11.78 6.89
CA LEU A 75 6.10 12.90 5.97
C LEU A 75 7.59 13.21 5.83
N GLY A 76 8.06 13.31 4.60
CA GLY A 76 9.40 13.75 4.25
C GLY A 76 9.39 15.01 3.40
N GLY A 77 10.57 15.61 3.27
CA GLY A 77 10.77 16.86 2.54
C GLY A 77 10.57 18.11 3.40
N THR A 78 10.76 19.25 2.75
CA THR A 78 10.62 20.57 3.38
C THR A 78 9.24 21.12 3.05
N PHE A 79 8.55 21.62 4.07
CA PHE A 79 7.18 22.11 3.94
C PHE A 79 7.20 23.60 3.57
N ALA A 80 7.57 23.90 2.33
CA ALA A 80 7.54 25.25 1.79
C ALA A 80 6.70 25.31 0.49
N PRO A 81 6.12 26.48 0.17
CA PRO A 81 5.44 26.70 -1.12
C PRO A 81 6.33 26.25 -2.29
N GLY A 82 5.77 25.44 -3.19
CA GLY A 82 6.45 24.99 -4.41
C GLY A 82 7.46 23.85 -4.21
N GLU A 83 7.73 23.42 -2.97
CA GLU A 83 8.59 22.26 -2.71
C GLU A 83 7.83 20.94 -2.79
N MET A 84 8.58 19.87 -3.07
CA MET A 84 8.06 18.50 -3.09
C MET A 84 8.08 17.91 -1.69
N ILE A 85 6.93 17.42 -1.25
CA ILE A 85 6.80 16.60 -0.05
C ILE A 85 6.65 15.13 -0.44
N SER A 86 7.10 14.25 0.44
CA SER A 86 6.87 12.81 0.34
C SER A 86 5.98 12.31 1.46
N VAL A 87 5.15 11.30 1.17
CA VAL A 87 4.45 10.51 2.19
C VAL A 87 4.83 9.06 2.00
N THR A 88 5.32 8.46 3.07
CA THR A 88 5.60 7.03 3.17
C THR A 88 4.53 6.37 4.02
N VAL A 89 3.92 5.33 3.44
CA VAL A 89 2.90 4.49 4.07
C VAL A 89 3.46 3.08 4.21
N THR A 90 3.56 2.60 5.45
CA THR A 90 4.03 1.26 5.75
C THR A 90 2.89 0.44 6.32
N CYS A 91 2.53 -0.67 5.67
CA CYS A 91 1.42 -1.52 6.08
C CYS A 91 1.86 -2.98 6.20
N GLN A 92 1.47 -3.63 7.30
CA GLN A 92 1.53 -5.08 7.44
C GLN A 92 0.26 -5.70 6.87
N VAL A 93 0.44 -6.65 5.96
CA VAL A 93 -0.63 -7.44 5.36
C VAL A 93 -0.52 -8.88 5.85
N SER A 94 -1.57 -9.37 6.49
CA SER A 94 -1.69 -10.77 6.89
C SER A 94 -2.18 -11.60 5.70
N PHE A 95 -1.45 -12.66 5.34
CA PHE A 95 -1.88 -13.62 4.31
C PHE A 95 -2.52 -14.87 4.92
N ASP A 96 -3.31 -14.69 5.98
CA ASP A 96 -4.08 -15.77 6.59
C ASP A 96 -4.95 -16.45 5.52
N GLY A 97 -4.72 -17.75 5.32
CA GLY A 97 -5.33 -18.56 4.26
C GLY A 97 -4.35 -19.11 3.21
N LEU A 98 -3.10 -18.63 3.15
CA LEU A 98 -2.03 -19.18 2.29
C LEU A 98 -0.96 -19.98 3.08
N GLY A 99 -1.15 -20.15 4.39
CA GLY A 99 -0.16 -20.78 5.29
C GLY A 99 0.24 -22.21 4.94
N PHE A 100 -0.55 -22.93 4.13
CA PHE A 100 -0.18 -24.26 3.64
C PHE A 100 0.88 -24.22 2.50
N ALA A 101 1.07 -23.07 1.84
CA ALA A 101 1.93 -22.91 0.67
C ALA A 101 3.32 -22.28 0.97
N GLY A 102 3.74 -22.23 2.24
CA GLY A 102 5.09 -21.77 2.63
C GLY A 102 5.30 -20.25 2.61
N PHE A 103 4.23 -19.45 2.54
CA PHE A 103 4.32 -17.99 2.62
C PHE A 103 4.42 -17.51 4.09
N PRO A 104 5.25 -16.49 4.38
CA PRO A 104 5.28 -15.86 5.71
C PRO A 104 3.89 -15.29 6.03
N GLY A 105 3.37 -15.58 7.23
CA GLY A 105 1.99 -15.24 7.64
C GLY A 105 1.65 -13.75 7.57
N SER A 106 2.67 -12.88 7.59
CA SER A 106 2.54 -11.46 7.36
C SER A 106 3.69 -10.94 6.51
N THR A 107 3.42 -10.03 5.59
CA THR A 107 4.45 -9.24 4.89
C THR A 107 4.27 -7.77 5.20
N THR A 108 5.38 -7.03 5.26
CA THR A 108 5.35 -5.57 5.31
C THR A 108 5.46 -5.04 3.90
N LEU A 109 4.50 -4.21 3.49
CA LEU A 109 4.51 -3.46 2.24
C LEU A 109 4.74 -1.99 2.55
N GLU A 110 5.53 -1.35 1.71
CA GLU A 110 5.84 0.07 1.80
C GLU A 110 5.49 0.73 0.46
N GLY A 111 4.78 1.86 0.55
CA GLY A 111 4.48 2.71 -0.59
C GLY A 111 4.91 4.14 -0.28
N GLU A 112 5.64 4.73 -1.20
CA GLU A 112 6.06 6.13 -1.14
C GLU A 112 5.50 6.88 -2.34
N SER A 113 5.05 8.11 -2.11
CA SER A 113 4.63 8.99 -3.18
C SER A 113 5.07 10.43 -2.90
N PHE A 114 5.10 11.24 -3.96
CA PHE A 114 5.60 12.61 -3.95
C PHE A 114 4.60 13.55 -4.63
N ALA A 115 4.42 14.75 -4.08
CA ALA A 115 3.66 15.81 -4.73
C ALA A 115 4.19 17.19 -4.31
N PRO A 116 4.05 18.20 -5.19
CA PRO A 116 4.35 19.58 -4.82
C PRO A 116 3.28 20.15 -3.88
N ILE A 117 3.69 21.01 -2.95
CA ILE A 117 2.77 21.82 -2.12
C ILE A 117 2.06 22.84 -3.00
N ASP A 118 0.72 22.90 -2.90
CA ASP A 118 -0.10 23.81 -3.68
C ASP A 118 0.03 25.25 -3.16
N GLU A 119 0.61 26.14 -3.96
CA GLU A 119 0.80 27.57 -3.62
C GLU A 119 -0.47 28.41 -3.82
N LEU A 120 -1.47 27.91 -4.58
CA LEU A 120 -2.52 28.74 -5.17
C LEU A 120 -3.81 28.89 -4.31
N ARG A 121 -3.88 28.32 -3.10
CA ARG A 121 -5.08 28.39 -2.23
C ARG A 121 -4.87 29.13 -0.90
N GLY A 122 -3.99 30.12 -0.90
CA GLY A 122 -3.74 31.05 0.20
C GLY A 122 -4.50 32.38 0.15
N THR A 123 -5.38 32.64 -0.82
CA THR A 123 -6.13 33.91 -0.89
C THR A 123 -7.62 33.68 -1.07
N LEU A 124 -8.38 33.75 0.02
CA LEU A 124 -9.72 34.34 0.12
C LEU A 124 -9.98 34.66 1.60
#